data_AF-A0A9X7BEJ8-F1
#
_entry.id   AF-A0A9X7BEJ8-F1
#
_cell.length_a   1.000
_cell.length_b   1.000
_cell.length_c   1.000
_cell.angle_alpha   90.00
_cell.angle_beta   90.00
_cell.angle_gamma   90.00
#
_symmetry.space_group_name_H-M   'P 1'
#
loop_
_entity.id
_entity.type
_entity.pdbx_description
1 polymer ?
#
loop_
_entity_poly.entity_id
_entity_poly.type
_entity_poly.pdbx_seq_one_letter_code
_entity_poly.pdbx_strand_id
1 'polypeptide(L)' 'MDPNTKVCFTLGIGYVGATHDETFTLYDPKVDKDVEQFLEEQWREWSNNYIDGAWSFAEEN' A
#
# COMPACT_ATOMS: atom_id res chain seq x y z
N MET A 1 -3.50 -21.47 3.10
CA MET A 1 -4.11 -20.36 3.87
C MET A 1 -5.63 -20.46 3.76
N ASP A 2 -6.37 -19.90 4.72
CA ASP A 2 -7.84 -19.81 4.63
C ASP A 2 -8.23 -18.87 3.48
N PRO A 3 -9.20 -19.21 2.61
CA PRO A 3 -9.62 -18.35 1.50
C PRO A 3 -10.25 -17.01 1.93
N ASN A 4 -10.54 -16.84 3.22
CA ASN A 4 -10.99 -15.58 3.83
C ASN A 4 -9.86 -14.88 4.62
N THR A 5 -8.59 -15.23 4.38
CA THR A 5 -7.47 -14.54 5.01
C THR A 5 -7.55 -13.06 4.63
N LYS A 6 -7.63 -12.19 5.63
CA LYS A 6 -7.64 -10.73 5.42
C LYS A 6 -6.24 -10.17 5.61
N VAL A 7 -5.85 -9.25 4.74
CA VAL A 7 -4.60 -8.51 4.84
C VAL A 7 -4.93 -7.02 4.89
N CYS A 8 -4.29 -6.28 5.78
CA CYS A 8 -4.43 -4.84 5.90
C CYS A 8 -3.19 -4.17 5.32
N PHE A 9 -3.38 -3.27 4.37
CA PHE A 9 -2.33 -2.36 3.92
C PHE A 9 -2.48 -1.05 4.66
N THR A 10 -1.35 -0.51 5.12
CA THR A 10 -1.25 0.76 5.83
C THR A 10 -0.25 1.63 5.11
N LEU A 11 -0.61 2.89 4.86
CA LEU A 11 0.28 3.95 4.36
C LEU A 11 0.30 5.10 5.36
N GLY A 12 1.49 5.53 5.77
CA GLY A 12 1.69 6.75 6.56
C GLY A 12 2.48 7.80 5.78
N ILE A 13 2.04 9.05 5.82
CA ILE A 13 2.68 10.17 5.08
C ILE A 13 3.57 11.06 5.97
N GLY A 14 4.10 10.52 7.07
CA GLY A 14 5.07 11.21 7.93
C GLY A 14 4.50 12.14 8.99
N TYR A 15 3.17 12.25 9.11
CA TYR A 15 2.48 12.98 10.20
C TYR A 15 1.77 12.01 11.13
N VAL A 16 1.81 12.29 12.44
CA VAL A 16 1.14 11.46 13.46
C VAL A 16 -0.36 11.42 13.17
N GLY A 17 -0.90 10.21 13.00
CA GLY A 17 -2.32 9.97 12.72
C GLY A 17 -2.73 10.15 11.25
N ALA A 18 -1.82 10.55 10.36
CA ALA A 18 -2.08 10.61 8.92
C ALA A 18 -1.77 9.24 8.29
N THR A 19 -2.65 8.27 8.58
CA THR A 19 -2.61 6.93 8.02
C THR A 19 -3.80 6.67 7.11
N HIS A 20 -3.57 5.94 6.02
CA HIS A 20 -4.61 5.36 5.18
C HIS A 20 -4.52 3.84 5.30
N ASP A 21 -5.62 3.22 5.71
CA ASP A 21 -5.71 1.78 5.97
C ASP A 21 -6.78 1.16 5.08
N GLU A 22 -6.45 0.05 4.42
CA GLU A 22 -7.40 -0.68 3.58
C GLU A 22 -7.23 -2.20 3.75
N THR A 23 -8.35 -2.90 3.88
CA THR A 23 -8.36 -4.35 4.12
C THR A 23 -8.81 -5.11 2.88
N PHE A 24 -8.00 -6.07 2.46
CA PHE A 24 -8.22 -6.92 1.29
C PHE A 24 -8.42 -8.37 1.72
N THR A 25 -9.15 -9.14 0.91
CA THR A 25 -9.26 -10.60 1.07
C THR A 25 -8.23 -11.26 0.17
N LEU A 26 -7.33 -12.05 0.77
CA LEU A 26 -6.32 -12.83 0.06
C LEU A 26 -6.97 -14.12 -0.46
N TYR A 27 -7.39 -14.10 -1.71
CA TYR A 27 -7.99 -15.26 -2.37
C TYR A 27 -6.91 -16.27 -2.77
N ASP A 28 -7.01 -17.49 -2.22
CA ASP A 28 -6.25 -18.71 -2.54
C ASP A 28 -4.86 -18.50 -3.17
N PRO A 29 -3.78 -18.38 -2.36
CA PRO A 29 -2.42 -18.33 -2.88
C PRO A 29 -2.04 -19.71 -3.42
N LYS A 30 -2.53 -20.08 -4.61
CA LYS A 30 -2.05 -21.21 -5.41
C LYS A 30 -0.65 -20.96 -6.00
N VAL A 31 0.00 -19.88 -5.59
CA VAL A 31 1.27 -19.36 -6.11
C VAL A 31 2.21 -19.27 -4.91
N ASP A 32 3.08 -20.24 -4.74
CA ASP A 32 4.49 -20.16 -5.16
C ASP A 32 5.32 -19.35 -4.14
N LYS A 33 6.12 -20.10 -3.37
CA LYS A 33 7.21 -19.80 -2.42
C LYS A 33 7.41 -18.45 -1.69
N ASP A 34 6.73 -17.34 -1.96
CA ASP A 34 6.92 -16.10 -1.17
C ASP A 34 5.67 -15.21 -1.18
N VAL A 35 4.67 -15.59 -0.37
CA VAL A 35 3.48 -14.75 -0.12
C VAL A 35 3.86 -13.37 0.42
N GLU A 36 4.97 -13.27 1.17
CA GLU A 36 5.49 -12.01 1.70
C GLU A 36 5.94 -11.08 0.57
N GLN A 37 6.74 -11.58 -0.38
CA GLN A 37 7.19 -10.80 -1.52
C GLN A 37 6.01 -10.33 -2.38
N PHE A 38 5.03 -11.22 -2.64
CA PHE A 38 3.82 -10.84 -3.36
C PHE A 38 3.07 -9.70 -2.65
N LEU A 39 2.85 -9.83 -1.34
CA LEU A 39 2.16 -8.80 -0.55
C LEU A 39 2.94 -7.48 -0.51
N GLU A 40 4.28 -7.53 -0.46
CA GLU A 40 5.14 -6.34 -0.53
C GLU A 40 5.01 -5.62 -1.89
N GLU A 41 5.01 -6.36 -3.00
CA GLU A 41 4.82 -5.80 -4.33
C GLU A 41 3.44 -5.15 -4.48
N GLN A 42 2.38 -5.84 -4.03
CA GLN A 42 1.01 -5.31 -4.06
C GLN A 42 0.84 -4.07 -3.17
N TRP A 43 1.43 -4.09 -1.97
CA TRP A 43 1.42 -2.92 -1.08
C TRP A 43 2.13 -1.73 -1.73
N ARG A 44 3.28 -1.95 -2.38
CA ARG A 44 4.02 -0.89 -3.08
C ARG A 44 3.19 -0.25 -4.19
N GLU A 45 2.59 -1.07 -5.05
CA GLU A 45 1.72 -0.58 -6.14
C GLU A 45 0.50 0.18 -5.60
N TRP A 46 -0.17 -0.37 -4.59
CA TRP A 46 -1.30 0.29 -3.93
C TRP A 46 -0.90 1.63 -3.32
N SER A 47 0.22 1.69 -2.59
CA SER A 47 0.68 2.89 -1.87
C SER A 47 0.97 4.06 -2.82
N ASN A 48 1.51 3.78 -4.01
CA ASN A 48 1.82 4.80 -5.01
C ASN A 48 0.58 5.52 -5.55
N ASN A 49 -0.62 4.94 -5.42
CA ASN A 49 -1.87 5.63 -5.80
C ASN A 49 -2.25 6.78 -4.86
N TYR A 50 -1.66 6.84 -3.66
CA TYR A 50 -1.97 7.82 -2.62
C TYR A 50 -0.81 8.78 -2.33
N ILE A 51 0.34 8.55 -2.93
CA ILE A 51 1.51 9.42 -2.84
C ILE A 51 1.53 10.30 -4.09
N ASP A 52 0.93 11.48 -3.99
CA ASP A 52 1.03 12.52 -5.02
C ASP A 52 1.66 13.77 -4.42
N GLY A 53 2.95 13.96 -4.69
CA GLY A 53 3.75 15.03 -4.12
C GLY A 53 4.61 15.69 -5.21
N ALA A 54 4.49 17.00 -5.33
CA ALA A 54 5.31 17.83 -6.21
C ALA A 54 5.83 19.06 -5.45
N TRP A 55 6.87 19.69 -5.99
CA TRP A 55 7.34 20.99 -5.52
C TRP A 55 7.51 21.91 -6.74
N SER A 56 7.33 23.21 -6.52
CA SER A 56 7.61 24.24 -7.53
C SER A 56 8.25 25.45 -6.85
N PHE A 57 9.02 26.23 -7.61
CA PHE A 57 9.45 27.55 -7.14
C PHE A 57 8.23 28.47 -6.98
N ALA A 58 8.28 29.39 -6.01
CA ALA A 58 7.35 30.50 -5.99
C ALA A 58 7.66 31.41 -7.18
N GLU A 59 6.69 31.62 -8.08
CA GLU A 59 6.88 32.56 -9.18
C GLU A 59 7.18 33.97 -8.61
N GLU A 60 8.33 34.54 -8.96
CA GLU A 60 8.58 35.97 -8.81
C GLU A 60 7.83 36.69 -9.94
N ASN A 61 6.89 37.58 -9.58
CA ASN A 61 6.22 38.49 -10.52
C ASN A 61 7.20 39.51 -11.11
#